data_AF-A0A4P8I7Z2-F1
#
_entry.id   AF-A0A4P8I7Z2-F1
#
_cell.length_a   1.000
_cell.length_b   1.000
_cell.length_c   1.000
_cell.angle_alpha   90.00
_cell.angle_beta   90.00
_cell.angle_gamma   90.00
#
_symmetry.space_group_name_H-M   'P 1'
#
loop_
_entity.id
_entity.type
_entity.pdbx_description
1 polymer ?
#
loop_
_entity_poly.entity_id
_entity_poly.type
_entity_poly.pdbx_seq_one_letter_code
_entity_poly.pdbx_strand_id
1 'polypeptide(L)'
;MKTKYLVIHGSADSSEQAIKLCGDALYKAGIVSKDFGNLCAEREKNFPTGLPTEIPTAIPHVKDEGISQNAICLLKLDGPVTFKRLDDDTEEVKTDMIFNLAIKDANEHLTVLQKMMAFLNNPEVLSICKNLSNEETEIYLQEQLG
;
A
#
# COMPACT_ATOMS: atom_id res chain seq x y z
N MET A 1 5.25 -5.43 -17.76
CA MET A 1 4.74 -4.04 -17.87
C MET A 1 5.31 -3.24 -16.71
N LYS A 2 5.59 -1.94 -16.86
CA LYS A 2 6.16 -1.13 -15.77
C LYS A 2 5.08 -0.87 -14.71
N THR A 3 5.38 -1.14 -13.44
CA THR A 3 4.49 -0.81 -12.31
C THR A 3 4.26 0.69 -12.26
N LYS A 4 3.01 1.12 -12.04
CA LYS A 4 2.66 2.52 -11.83
C LYS A 4 2.69 2.87 -10.34
N TYR A 5 3.27 4.01 -10.00
CA TYR A 5 3.33 4.48 -8.62
C TYR A 5 2.42 5.70 -8.48
N LEU A 6 1.71 5.79 -7.36
CA LEU A 6 0.89 6.94 -7.00
C LEU A 6 1.23 7.31 -5.56
N VAL A 7 1.36 8.60 -5.29
CA VAL A 7 1.57 9.09 -3.93
C VAL A 7 0.48 10.10 -3.59
N ILE A 8 -0.25 9.82 -2.53
CA ILE A 8 -1.30 10.69 -2.00
C ILE A 8 -1.02 11.03 -0.54
N HIS A 9 -1.52 12.18 -0.11
CA HIS A 9 -1.51 12.61 1.28
C HIS A 9 -2.95 12.74 1.75
N GLY A 10 -3.27 12.31 2.97
CA GLY A 10 -4.60 12.51 3.54
C GLY A 10 -4.66 12.21 5.03
N SER A 11 -5.89 12.13 5.54
CA SER A 11 -6.17 11.75 6.92
C SER A 11 -7.21 10.63 6.93
N ALA A 12 -7.10 9.72 7.90
CA ALA A 12 -8.03 8.63 8.10
C ALA A 12 -8.14 8.29 9.59
N ASP A 13 -9.32 7.89 10.02
CA ASP A 13 -9.60 7.49 11.39
C ASP A 13 -9.50 5.96 11.58
N SER A 14 -9.37 5.21 10.49
CA SER A 14 -9.31 3.74 10.49
C SER A 14 -8.53 3.17 9.32
N SER A 15 -8.07 1.92 9.46
CA SER A 15 -7.48 1.15 8.37
C SER A 15 -8.42 1.02 7.18
N GLU A 16 -9.71 0.79 7.42
CA GLU A 16 -10.73 0.73 6.36
C GLU A 16 -10.80 2.04 5.54
N GLN A 17 -10.80 3.19 6.21
CA GLN A 17 -10.82 4.48 5.53
C GLN A 17 -9.51 4.73 4.76
N ALA A 18 -8.35 4.41 5.36
CA ALA A 18 -7.05 4.53 4.70
C ALA A 18 -6.98 3.67 3.42
N ILE A 19 -7.45 2.42 3.48
CA ILE A 19 -7.53 1.52 2.32
C ILE A 19 -8.45 2.10 1.24
N LYS A 20 -9.62 2.62 1.63
CA LYS A 20 -10.57 3.20 0.66
C LYS A 20 -10.02 4.47 -0.02
N LEU A 21 -9.23 5.28 0.68
CA LEU A 21 -8.53 6.43 0.07
C LEU A 21 -7.54 5.97 -1.02
N CYS A 22 -6.73 4.95 -0.75
CA CYS A 22 -5.85 4.36 -1.75
C CYS A 22 -6.63 3.78 -2.93
N GLY A 23 -7.70 3.04 -2.66
CA GLY A 23 -8.55 2.44 -3.68
C GLY A 23 -9.21 3.48 -4.60
N ASP A 24 -9.68 4.59 -4.05
CA ASP A 24 -10.24 5.71 -4.82
C ASP A 24 -9.19 6.38 -5.71
N ALA A 25 -7.97 6.58 -5.22
CA ALA A 25 -6.87 7.12 -6.03
C ALA A 25 -6.50 6.18 -7.20
N LEU A 26 -6.43 4.87 -6.95
CA LEU A 26 -6.19 3.86 -7.97
C LEU A 26 -7.33 3.80 -9.00
N TYR A 27 -8.58 3.90 -8.55
CA TYR A 27 -9.77 3.92 -9.42
C TYR A 27 -9.79 5.17 -10.31
N LYS A 28 -9.58 6.36 -9.74
CA LYS A 28 -9.49 7.63 -10.47
C LYS A 28 -8.38 7.62 -11.52
N ALA A 29 -7.31 6.86 -11.28
CA ALA A 29 -6.22 6.68 -12.23
C ALA A 29 -6.51 5.64 -13.34
N GLY A 30 -7.70 5.02 -13.35
CA GLY A 30 -8.13 4.05 -14.35
C GLY A 30 -7.47 2.67 -14.21
N ILE A 31 -6.95 2.34 -13.03
CA ILE A 31 -6.11 1.14 -12.82
C ILE A 31 -6.93 -0.04 -12.30
N VAL A 32 -7.95 0.24 -11.48
CA VAL A 32 -8.73 -0.77 -10.78
C VAL A 32 -10.23 -0.50 -10.94
N SER A 33 -11.06 -1.47 -10.57
CA SER A 33 -12.51 -1.30 -10.49
C SER A 33 -12.91 -0.34 -9.35
N LYS A 34 -14.12 0.21 -9.42
CA LYS A 34 -14.66 1.11 -8.37
C LYS A 34 -14.72 0.43 -6.99
N ASP A 35 -14.89 -0.89 -6.96
CA ASP A 35 -15.04 -1.67 -5.73
C ASP A 35 -13.72 -2.13 -5.13
N PHE A 36 -12.59 -1.94 -5.82
CA PHE A 36 -11.28 -2.42 -5.38
C PHE A 36 -10.92 -2.03 -3.94
N GLY A 37 -11.13 -0.76 -3.56
CA GLY A 37 -10.88 -0.31 -2.18
C GLY A 37 -11.76 -1.01 -1.14
N ASN A 38 -13.03 -1.29 -1.47
CA ASN A 38 -13.92 -2.05 -0.59
C ASN A 38 -13.46 -3.52 -0.49
N LEU A 39 -13.06 -4.13 -1.60
CA LEU A 39 -12.55 -5.51 -1.64
C LEU A 39 -11.27 -5.67 -0.81
N CYS A 40 -10.32 -4.71 -0.90
CA CYS A 40 -9.14 -4.69 -0.04
C CYS A 40 -9.53 -4.57 1.45
N ALA A 41 -10.45 -3.67 1.79
CA ALA A 41 -10.88 -3.47 3.17
C ALA A 41 -11.58 -4.71 3.75
N GLU A 42 -12.43 -5.40 2.98
CA GLU A 42 -13.06 -6.66 3.44
C GLU A 42 -12.04 -7.79 3.62
N ARG A 43 -11.05 -7.88 2.72
CA ARG A 43 -9.98 -8.87 2.86
C ARG A 43 -9.12 -8.58 4.10
N GLU A 44 -8.79 -7.32 4.36
CA GLU A 44 -7.97 -6.90 5.49
C GLU A 44 -8.51 -7.39 6.84
N LYS A 45 -9.84 -7.44 7.00
CA LYS A 45 -10.49 -7.95 8.23
C LYS A 45 -10.11 -9.40 8.55
N ASN A 46 -9.86 -10.21 7.51
CA ASN A 46 -9.61 -11.65 7.63
C ASN A 46 -8.14 -12.02 7.39
N PHE A 47 -7.41 -11.17 6.67
CA PHE A 47 -6.02 -11.38 6.28
C PHE A 47 -5.23 -10.09 6.48
N PRO A 48 -4.88 -9.76 7.73
CA PRO A 48 -4.19 -8.52 8.08
C PRO A 48 -2.91 -8.32 7.28
N THR A 49 -2.53 -7.06 7.07
CA THR A 49 -1.36 -6.68 6.29
C THR A 49 -0.45 -5.67 6.98
N GLY A 50 -0.67 -5.40 8.28
CA GLY A 50 0.23 -4.58 9.08
C GLY A 50 1.59 -5.23 9.24
N LEU A 51 2.66 -4.50 8.92
CA LEU A 51 4.04 -4.94 9.01
C LEU A 51 4.73 -4.29 10.22
N PRO A 52 5.18 -5.08 11.21
CA PRO A 52 5.86 -4.58 12.40
C PRO A 52 7.37 -4.31 12.13
N THR A 53 7.68 -3.59 11.06
CA THR A 53 9.06 -3.15 10.73
C THR A 53 9.48 -1.94 11.56
N GLU A 54 10.76 -1.57 11.53
CA GLU A 54 11.29 -0.43 12.29
C GLU A 54 10.52 0.88 12.02
N ILE A 55 10.22 1.15 10.74
CA ILE A 55 9.17 2.08 10.35
C ILE A 55 7.96 1.23 9.97
N PRO A 56 6.88 1.23 10.79
CA PRO A 56 5.71 0.40 10.52
C PRO A 56 5.01 0.80 9.23
N THR A 57 4.48 -0.19 8.51
CA THR A 57 3.73 0.03 7.27
C THR A 57 2.55 -0.94 7.16
N ALA A 58 1.66 -0.74 6.20
CA ALA A 58 0.66 -1.73 5.82
C ALA A 58 0.65 -1.91 4.31
N ILE A 59 0.42 -3.14 3.83
CA ILE A 59 0.38 -3.48 2.41
C ILE A 59 -0.95 -4.10 1.98
N PRO A 60 -2.09 -3.42 2.15
CA PRO A 60 -3.39 -3.96 1.76
C PRO A 60 -3.40 -4.28 0.26
N HIS A 61 -3.93 -5.43 -0.12
CA HIS A 61 -4.01 -5.90 -1.50
C HIS A 61 -5.08 -6.97 -1.62
N VAL A 62 -5.64 -7.16 -2.82
CA VAL A 62 -6.61 -8.24 -3.09
C VAL A 62 -6.43 -8.73 -4.52
N LYS A 63 -6.77 -9.98 -4.78
CA LYS A 63 -6.90 -10.48 -6.15
C LYS A 63 -8.23 -9.99 -6.73
N ASP A 64 -8.17 -9.21 -7.80
CA ASP A 64 -9.35 -8.67 -8.48
C ASP A 64 -9.12 -8.66 -10.00
N GLU A 65 -10.10 -9.14 -10.76
CA GLU A 65 -10.02 -9.17 -12.24
C GLU A 65 -10.13 -7.78 -12.87
N GLY A 66 -10.62 -6.80 -12.11
CA GLY A 66 -10.73 -5.40 -12.52
C GLY A 66 -9.39 -4.63 -12.50
N ILE A 67 -8.28 -5.27 -12.13
CA ILE A 67 -6.95 -4.66 -12.15
C ILE A 67 -6.40 -4.65 -13.59
N SER A 68 -6.27 -3.47 -14.17
CA SER A 68 -5.85 -3.30 -15.57
C SER A 68 -4.33 -3.34 -15.78
N GLN A 69 -3.53 -3.03 -14.74
CA GLN A 69 -2.07 -3.08 -14.70
C GLN A 69 -1.53 -3.07 -13.26
N ASN A 70 -0.25 -3.41 -13.06
CA ASN A 70 0.37 -3.31 -11.74
C ASN A 70 0.46 -1.86 -11.29
N ALA A 71 0.09 -1.60 -10.04
CA ALA A 71 0.28 -0.31 -9.40
C ALA A 71 0.48 -0.41 -7.89
N ILE A 72 1.14 0.60 -7.33
CA ILE A 72 1.33 0.78 -5.90
C ILE A 72 0.89 2.20 -5.57
N CYS A 73 -0.06 2.33 -4.65
CA CYS A 73 -0.45 3.62 -4.09
C CYS A 73 0.13 3.74 -2.68
N LEU A 74 1.05 4.69 -2.49
CA LEU A 74 1.48 5.14 -1.18
C LEU A 74 0.56 6.24 -0.69
N LEU A 75 -0.14 6.00 0.42
CA LEU A 75 -0.81 7.01 1.21
C LEU A 75 0.06 7.39 2.42
N LYS A 76 0.38 8.67 2.50
CA LYS A 76 0.97 9.32 3.68
C LYS A 76 -0.17 9.91 4.51
N LEU A 77 -0.25 9.54 5.78
CA LEU A 77 -1.26 10.04 6.70
C LEU A 77 -0.73 11.16 7.59
N ASP A 78 -1.61 12.09 7.96
CA ASP A 78 -1.32 13.11 8.99
C ASP A 78 -1.09 12.51 10.38
N GLY A 79 -1.68 11.34 10.64
CA GLY A 79 -1.53 10.60 11.89
C GLY A 79 -1.71 9.10 11.66
N PRO A 80 -1.13 8.25 12.52
CA PRO A 80 -1.14 6.81 12.31
C PRO A 80 -2.52 6.21 12.56
N VAL A 81 -2.88 5.21 11.76
CA VAL A 81 -4.04 4.35 11.98
C VAL A 81 -3.58 2.95 12.41
N THR A 82 -4.47 2.22 13.09
CA THR A 82 -4.21 0.86 13.55
C THR A 82 -4.56 -0.17 12.48
N PHE A 83 -3.61 -1.04 12.17
CA PHE A 83 -3.77 -2.30 11.45
C PHE A 83 -3.50 -3.47 12.40
N LYS A 84 -4.03 -4.66 12.09
CA LYS A 84 -3.58 -5.90 12.74
C LYS A 84 -2.27 -6.36 12.11
N ARG A 85 -1.43 -7.05 12.88
CA ARG A 85 -0.18 -7.63 12.35
C ARG A 85 -0.46 -8.77 11.38
N LEU A 86 0.34 -8.82 10.32
CA LEU A 86 0.28 -9.86 9.27
C LEU A 86 0.54 -11.27 9.83
N ASP A 87 1.40 -11.40 10.84
CA ASP A 87 1.85 -12.68 11.40
C ASP A 87 1.14 -13.10 12.69
N ASP A 88 0.46 -12.16 13.37
CA ASP A 88 -0.30 -12.38 14.60
C ASP A 88 -1.47 -11.40 14.68
N ASP A 89 -2.69 -11.87 14.43
CA ASP A 89 -3.88 -11.01 14.35
C ASP A 89 -4.44 -10.59 15.73
N THR A 90 -3.77 -10.98 16.82
CA THR A 90 -4.00 -10.52 18.19
C THR A 90 -3.19 -9.27 18.53
N GLU A 91 -2.18 -8.97 17.72
CA GLU A 91 -1.28 -7.82 17.88
C GLU A 91 -1.57 -6.72 16.85
N GLU A 92 -1.17 -5.49 17.19
CA GLU A 92 -1.47 -4.29 16.41
C GLU A 92 -0.22 -3.61 15.83
N VAL A 93 -0.38 -2.96 14.68
CA VAL A 93 0.61 -2.09 14.02
C VAL A 93 -0.01 -0.70 13.85
N LYS A 94 0.64 0.33 14.39
CA LYS A 94 0.26 1.72 14.11
C LYS A 94 1.16 2.29 13.02
N THR A 95 0.56 2.71 11.91
CA THR A 95 1.30 3.22 10.75
C THR A 95 0.64 4.45 10.15
N ASP A 96 1.46 5.40 9.68
CA ASP A 96 1.07 6.53 8.84
C ASP A 96 1.48 6.37 7.37
N MET A 97 1.98 5.19 6.99
CA MET A 97 2.37 4.84 5.63
C MET A 97 1.65 3.55 5.18
N ILE A 98 0.79 3.69 4.16
CA ILE A 98 0.02 2.59 3.59
C ILE A 98 0.41 2.42 2.12
N PHE A 99 0.87 1.24 1.74
CA PHE A 99 1.25 0.87 0.38
C PHE A 99 0.21 -0.10 -0.19
N ASN A 100 -0.90 0.41 -0.74
CA ASN A 100 -1.93 -0.44 -1.32
C ASN A 100 -1.48 -0.98 -2.68
N LEU A 101 -1.41 -2.30 -2.81
CA LEU A 101 -0.87 -2.99 -3.99
C LEU A 101 -2.02 -3.47 -4.90
N ALA A 102 -2.01 -3.03 -6.15
CA ALA A 102 -2.84 -3.56 -7.23
C ALA A 102 -1.95 -4.39 -8.16
N ILE A 103 -2.07 -5.72 -8.14
CA ILE A 103 -1.20 -6.62 -8.91
C ILE A 103 -2.06 -7.41 -9.89
N LYS A 104 -1.80 -7.22 -11.19
CA LYS A 104 -2.61 -7.80 -12.27
C LYS A 104 -2.32 -9.29 -12.47
N ASP A 105 -1.06 -9.65 -12.60
CA ASP A 105 -0.66 -11.02 -12.90
C ASP A 105 -0.39 -11.80 -11.60
N ALA A 106 -1.13 -12.89 -11.40
CA ALA A 106 -0.94 -13.79 -10.27
C ALA A 106 0.48 -14.39 -10.22
N ASN A 107 1.14 -14.56 -11.37
CA ASN A 107 2.52 -15.04 -11.44
C ASN A 107 3.53 -13.96 -10.99
N GLU A 108 3.19 -12.68 -11.14
CA GLU A 108 4.03 -11.56 -10.66
C GLU A 108 3.77 -11.22 -9.19
N HIS A 109 2.66 -11.69 -8.61
CA HIS A 109 2.25 -11.40 -7.23
C HIS A 109 3.35 -11.68 -6.21
N LEU A 110 3.95 -12.88 -6.25
CA LEU A 110 5.04 -13.24 -5.34
C LEU A 110 6.27 -12.37 -5.53
N THR A 111 6.65 -12.10 -6.78
CA THR A 111 7.81 -11.28 -7.12
C THR A 111 7.65 -9.84 -6.64
N VAL A 112 6.47 -9.24 -6.85
CA VAL A 112 6.16 -7.88 -6.38
C VAL A 112 6.18 -7.84 -4.85
N LEU A 113 5.56 -8.80 -4.17
CA LEU A 113 5.57 -8.86 -2.72
C LEU A 113 6.98 -9.00 -2.15
N GLN A 114 7.83 -9.86 -2.73
CA GLN A 114 9.22 -10.02 -2.27
C GLN A 114 10.02 -8.72 -2.40
N LYS A 115 9.91 -8.02 -3.54
CA LYS A 115 10.53 -6.70 -3.74
C LYS A 115 10.03 -5.69 -2.72
N MET A 116 8.71 -5.65 -2.48
CA MET A 116 8.12 -4.78 -1.47
C MET A 116 8.61 -5.09 -0.07
N MET A 117 8.67 -6.36 0.33
CA MET A 117 9.19 -6.74 1.66
C MET A 117 10.65 -6.31 1.85
N ALA A 118 11.49 -6.47 0.82
CA ALA A 118 12.88 -6.01 0.89
C ALA A 118 12.98 -4.48 1.03
N PHE A 119 12.16 -3.74 0.29
CA PHE A 119 12.09 -2.28 0.36
C PHE A 119 11.58 -1.79 1.73
N LEU A 120 10.49 -2.36 2.23
CA LEU A 120 9.84 -1.95 3.48
C LEU A 120 10.65 -2.32 4.73
N ASN A 121 11.59 -3.26 4.63
CA ASN A 121 12.52 -3.58 5.72
C ASN A 121 13.69 -2.59 5.84
N ASN A 122 13.82 -1.63 4.92
CA ASN A 122 14.88 -0.62 4.98
C ASN A 122 14.33 0.70 5.57
N PRO A 123 14.67 1.06 6.82
CA PRO A 123 14.16 2.27 7.45
C PRO A 123 14.67 3.56 6.76
N GLU A 124 15.83 3.53 6.12
CA GLU A 124 16.38 4.70 5.41
C GLU A 124 15.50 5.08 4.21
N VAL A 125 15.10 4.10 3.38
CA VAL A 125 14.26 4.39 2.21
C VAL A 125 12.85 4.85 2.61
N LEU A 126 12.32 4.33 3.72
CA LEU A 126 11.02 4.75 4.24
C LEU A 126 11.07 6.14 4.86
N SER A 127 12.16 6.49 5.56
CA SER A 127 12.40 7.84 6.04
C SER A 127 12.50 8.84 4.88
N ILE A 128 13.17 8.48 3.78
CA ILE A 128 13.20 9.30 2.55
C ILE A 128 11.78 9.50 2.02
N CYS A 129 11.01 8.42 1.84
CA CYS A 129 9.63 8.50 1.35
C CYS A 129 8.74 9.40 2.22
N LYS A 130 8.94 9.39 3.54
CA LYS A 130 8.18 10.21 4.48
C LYS A 130 8.46 11.71 4.34
N ASN A 131 9.70 12.08 4.01
CA ASN A 131 10.14 13.48 3.98
C ASN A 131 10.06 14.13 2.60
N LEU A 132 10.07 13.35 1.52
CA LEU A 132 9.93 13.87 0.16
C LEU A 132 8.51 14.38 -0.12
N SER A 133 8.38 15.32 -1.05
CA SER A 133 7.08 15.68 -1.62
C SER A 133 6.44 14.48 -2.34
N ASN A 134 5.14 14.52 -2.62
CA ASN A 134 4.46 13.42 -3.31
C ASN A 134 5.07 13.16 -4.70
N GLU A 135 5.40 14.22 -5.43
CA GLU A 135 5.99 14.16 -6.78
C GLU A 135 7.39 13.52 -6.74
N GLU A 136 8.24 13.96 -5.82
CA GLU A 136 9.58 13.37 -5.64
C GLU A 136 9.51 11.93 -5.14
N THR A 137 8.53 11.62 -4.28
CA THR A 137 8.35 10.25 -3.78
C THR A 137 7.92 9.31 -4.89
N GLU A 138 7.06 9.75 -5.82
CA GLU A 138 6.65 8.94 -6.97
C GLU A 138 7.86 8.57 -7.85
N ILE A 139 8.73 9.55 -8.13
CA ILE A 139 9.98 9.34 -8.88
C ILE A 139 10.90 8.37 -8.11
N TYR A 140 11.09 8.61 -6.81
CA TYR A 140 11.95 7.79 -5.97
C TYR A 140 11.48 6.32 -5.92
N LEU A 141 10.17 6.07 -5.74
CA LEU A 141 9.61 4.72 -5.76
C LEU A 141 9.84 4.03 -7.10
N GLN A 142 9.73 4.77 -8.20
CA GLN A 142 9.99 4.25 -9.53
C GLN A 142 11.46 3.85 -9.74
N GLU A 143 12.41 4.58 -9.14
CA GLU A 143 13.84 4.24 -9.19
C GLU A 143 14.18 3.03 -8.32
N GLN A 144 13.57 2.91 -7.14
CA GLN A 144 13.90 1.84 -6.18
C GLN A 144 13.22 0.50 -6.50
N LEU A 145 12.00 0.53 -7.06
CA LEU A 145 11.17 -0.68 -7.27
C LEU A 145 10.96 -1.04 -8.74
N GLY A 146 11.36 -0.16 -9.66
CA GLY A 146 11.16 -0.29 -11.11
C GLY A 146 12.02 -1.33 -11.82
#